data_AF-A0A7C2CJK6-F1
#
_entry.id   AF-A0A7C2CJK6-F1
#
_cell.length_a   1.000
_cell.length_b   1.000
_cell.length_c   1.000
_cell.angle_alpha   90.00
_cell.angle_beta   90.00
_cell.angle_gamma   90.00
#
_symmetry.space_group_name_H-M   'P 1'
#
loop_
_entity.id
_entity.type
_entity.pdbx_description
1 polymer ?
#
loop_
_entity_poly.entity_id
_entity_poly.type
_entity_poly.pdbx_seq_one_letter_code
_entity_poly.pdbx_strand_id
1 'polypeptide(L)'
;MKKNFLLIFFILWLVGGSVKFSAQDVTSYCTDFLERCQFQVYISDQGFIAKALALTLCDKFYHQCVTDFFSFFKLLLSLIPFVY
;
A
#
# COMPACT_ATOMS: atom_id res chain seq x y z
N MET A 1 -34.15 -6.28 -11.82
CA MET A 1 -32.98 -5.47 -12.23
C MET A 1 -32.63 -4.29 -11.30
N LYS A 2 -33.31 -4.03 -10.17
CA LYS A 2 -32.93 -2.94 -9.22
C LYS A 2 -31.93 -3.33 -8.12
N LYS A 3 -31.80 -4.61 -7.77
CA LYS A 3 -30.92 -5.08 -6.67
C LYS A 3 -29.43 -4.96 -6.99
N ASN A 4 -29.05 -5.05 -8.26
CA ASN A 4 -27.65 -4.98 -8.66
C ASN A 4 -27.16 -3.52 -8.70
N PHE A 5 -27.99 -2.55 -9.12
CA PHE A 5 -27.59 -1.14 -9.24
C PHE A 5 -27.02 -0.54 -7.93
N LEU A 6 -27.62 -0.87 -6.79
CA LEU A 6 -27.10 -0.45 -5.47
C LEU A 6 -25.73 -1.07 -5.16
N LEU A 7 -25.52 -2.33 -5.53
CA LEU A 7 -24.25 -3.02 -5.36
C LEU A 7 -23.15 -2.40 -6.23
N ILE A 8 -23.48 -2.08 -7.49
CA ILE A 8 -22.58 -1.42 -8.44
C ILE A 8 -22.19 -0.02 -7.94
N PHE A 9 -23.17 0.74 -7.47
CA PHE A 9 -22.93 2.06 -6.89
C PHE A 9 -22.07 1.98 -5.63
N PHE A 10 -22.28 0.97 -4.79
CA PHE A 10 -21.48 0.74 -3.59
C PHE A 10 -20.05 0.34 -3.92
N ILE A 11 -19.83 -0.49 -4.94
CA ILE A 11 -18.49 -0.86 -5.43
C ILE A 11 -17.81 0.35 -6.05
N LEU A 12 -18.48 1.13 -6.90
CA LEU A 12 -17.93 2.37 -7.46
C LEU A 12 -17.63 3.43 -6.40
N TRP A 13 -18.43 3.48 -5.33
CA TRP A 13 -18.22 4.38 -4.20
C TRP A 13 -17.09 3.91 -3.29
N LEU A 14 -16.97 2.59 -3.06
CA LEU A 14 -15.82 1.99 -2.37
C LEU A 14 -14.55 2.18 -3.18
N VAL A 15 -14.53 1.84 -4.47
CA VAL A 15 -13.40 2.08 -5.37
C VAL A 15 -13.07 3.57 -5.40
N GLY A 16 -14.04 4.45 -5.66
CA GLY A 16 -13.83 5.90 -5.70
C GLY A 16 -13.39 6.52 -4.36
N GLY A 17 -13.87 5.98 -3.23
CA GLY A 17 -13.45 6.35 -1.88
C GLY A 17 -12.05 5.82 -1.54
N SER A 18 -11.72 4.61 -1.97
CA SER A 18 -10.40 3.99 -1.86
C SER A 18 -9.38 4.60 -2.82
N VAL A 19 -9.80 5.19 -3.94
CA VAL A 19 -8.93 5.98 -4.85
C VAL A 19 -8.71 7.39 -4.29
N LYS A 20 -9.71 7.96 -3.59
CA LYS A 20 -9.57 9.23 -2.87
C LYS A 20 -8.68 9.11 -1.62
N PHE A 21 -8.66 7.94 -0.98
CA PHE A 21 -7.54 7.52 -0.11
C PHE A 21 -6.34 7.28 -1.02
N SER A 22 -5.60 8.36 -1.25
CA SER A 22 -4.80 8.52 -2.44
C SER A 22 -3.71 7.46 -2.53
N ALA A 23 -3.41 7.00 -3.74
CA ALA A 23 -2.13 6.32 -4.00
C ALA A 23 -0.94 7.15 -3.48
N GLN A 24 -1.10 8.47 -3.45
CA GLN A 24 -0.17 9.43 -2.86
C GLN A 24 -0.11 9.33 -1.33
N ASP A 25 -1.23 9.09 -0.64
CA ASP A 25 -1.26 8.90 0.82
C ASP A 25 -0.59 7.59 1.22
N VAL A 26 -0.80 6.53 0.44
CA VAL A 26 -0.16 5.22 0.68
C VAL A 26 1.33 5.26 0.34
N THR A 27 1.71 5.92 -0.76
CA THR A 27 3.13 6.11 -1.09
C THR A 27 3.82 6.98 -0.04
N SER A 28 3.16 8.04 0.42
CA SER A 28 3.63 8.91 1.51
C SER A 28 3.80 8.10 2.81
N TYR A 29 2.81 7.28 3.17
CA TYR A 29 2.88 6.40 4.33
C TYR A 29 4.02 5.37 4.26
N CYS A 30 4.17 4.66 3.13
CA CYS A 30 5.27 3.69 2.97
C CYS A 30 6.64 4.41 3.01
N THR A 31 6.73 5.64 2.49
CA THR A 31 7.97 6.44 2.52
C THR A 31 8.30 6.93 3.93
N ASP A 32 7.31 7.44 4.66
CA ASP A 32 7.43 7.80 6.09
C ASP A 32 7.90 6.61 6.93
N PHE A 33 7.38 5.41 6.64
CA PHE A 33 7.82 4.18 7.28
C PHE A 33 9.28 3.87 6.96
N LEU A 34 9.69 3.96 5.69
CA LEU A 34 11.07 3.72 5.26
C LEU A 34 12.03 4.68 5.97
N GLU A 35 11.73 5.97 6.01
CA GLU A 35 12.56 6.98 6.67
C GLU A 35 12.71 6.71 8.17
N ARG A 36 11.60 6.41 8.86
CA ARG A 36 11.63 6.06 10.29
C ARG A 36 12.42 4.78 10.55
N CYS A 37 12.28 3.77 9.69
CA CYS A 37 13.00 2.51 9.79
C CYS A 37 14.50 2.72 9.62
N GLN A 38 14.91 3.42 8.56
CA GLN A 38 16.31 3.76 8.32
C GLN A 38 16.90 4.57 9.45
N PHE A 39 16.18 5.59 9.93
CA PHE A 39 16.62 6.41 11.06
C PHE A 39 16.89 5.57 12.30
N GLN A 40 15.98 4.66 12.68
CA GLN A 40 16.17 3.75 13.80
C GLN A 40 17.39 2.83 13.64
N VAL A 41 17.65 2.35 12.42
CA VAL A 41 18.83 1.52 12.14
C VAL A 41 20.13 2.33 12.25
N TYR A 42 20.13 3.58 11.78
CA TYR A 42 21.30 4.45 11.88
C TYR A 42 21.68 4.78 13.32
N ILE A 43 20.70 5.13 14.17
CA ILE A 43 20.92 5.46 15.59
C ILE A 43 21.20 4.24 16.46
N SER A 44 20.97 3.03 15.96
CA SER A 44 21.19 1.80 16.72
C SER A 44 22.67 1.57 17.01
N ASP A 45 23.03 1.03 18.18
CA ASP A 45 24.41 0.63 18.52
C ASP A 45 24.80 -0.75 17.94
N GLN A 46 23.96 -1.31 17.06
CA GLN A 46 24.20 -2.60 16.42
C GLN A 46 25.42 -2.56 15.48
N GLY A 47 26.10 -3.71 15.35
CA GLY A 47 27.25 -3.85 14.47
C GLY A 47 26.93 -3.59 12.99
N PHE A 48 27.96 -3.24 12.19
CA PHE A 48 27.81 -2.85 10.78
C PHE A 48 26.99 -3.85 9.94
N ILE A 49 27.22 -5.15 10.14
CA ILE A 49 26.50 -6.22 9.42
C ILE A 49 25.00 -6.24 9.79
N ALA A 50 24.67 -6.07 11.06
CA ALA A 50 23.29 -6.02 11.54
C ALA A 50 22.56 -4.77 11.01
N LYS A 51 23.25 -3.62 10.93
CA LYS A 51 22.72 -2.41 10.30
C LYS A 51 22.44 -2.61 8.81
N ALA A 52 23.37 -3.19 8.06
CA ALA A 52 23.18 -3.46 6.64
C ALA A 52 21.99 -4.40 6.39
N LEU A 53 21.85 -5.47 7.20
CA LEU A 53 20.71 -6.37 7.15
C LEU A 53 19.39 -5.67 7.47
N ALA A 54 19.37 -4.83 8.51
CA ALA A 54 18.17 -4.10 8.91
C ALA A 54 17.76 -3.05 7.86
N LEU A 55 18.71 -2.33 7.25
CA LEU A 55 18.43 -1.43 6.12
C LEU A 55 17.86 -2.19 4.91
N THR A 56 18.43 -3.35 4.59
CA THR A 56 17.92 -4.21 3.51
C THR A 56 16.51 -4.70 3.80
N LEU A 57 16.18 -5.01 5.06
CA LEU A 57 14.83 -5.38 5.47
C LEU A 57 13.85 -4.20 5.37
N CYS A 58 14.23 -3.00 5.82
CA CYS A 58 13.41 -1.79 5.68
C CYS A 58 13.02 -1.55 4.21
N ASP A 59 13.98 -1.68 3.30
CA ASP A 59 13.77 -1.51 1.86
C ASP A 59 12.84 -2.58 1.27
N LYS A 60 13.01 -3.85 1.66
CA LYS A 60 12.09 -4.94 1.28
C LYS A 60 10.66 -4.69 1.77
N PHE A 61 10.48 -4.27 3.01
CA PHE A 61 9.15 -3.97 3.56
C PHE A 61 8.50 -2.77 2.87
N TYR A 62 9.28 -1.75 2.51
CA TYR A 62 8.80 -0.64 1.69
C TYR A 62 8.28 -1.12 0.33
N HIS A 63 9.08 -1.90 -0.40
CA HIS A 63 8.66 -2.43 -1.69
C HIS A 63 7.42 -3.32 -1.60
N GLN A 64 7.30 -4.09 -0.52
CA GLN A 64 6.11 -4.91 -0.27
C GLN A 64 4.88 -4.06 0.05
N CYS A 65 5.01 -3.03 0.90
CA CYS A 65 3.97 -2.04 1.20
C CYS A 65 3.39 -1.41 -0.08
N VAL A 66 4.27 -0.97 -0.98
CA VAL A 66 3.88 -0.40 -2.28
C VAL A 66 3.20 -1.44 -3.16
N THR A 67 3.77 -2.64 -3.27
CA THR A 67 3.27 -3.69 -4.15
C THR A 67 1.89 -4.21 -3.71
N ASP A 68 1.66 -4.39 -2.42
CA ASP A 68 0.39 -4.86 -1.87
C ASP A 68 -0.74 -3.85 -2.16
N PHE A 69 -0.44 -2.55 -2.09
CA PHE A 69 -1.38 -1.50 -2.51
C PHE A 69 -1.74 -1.59 -4.00
N PHE A 70 -0.74 -1.69 -4.88
CA PHE A 70 -1.00 -1.82 -6.32
C PHE A 70 -1.71 -3.13 -6.67
N SER A 71 -1.43 -4.22 -5.96
CA SER A 71 -2.14 -5.49 -6.11
C SER A 71 -3.60 -5.39 -5.67
N PHE A 72 -3.88 -4.77 -4.53
CA PHE A 72 -5.24 -4.51 -4.06
C PHE A 72 -6.01 -3.63 -5.06
N PHE A 73 -5.38 -2.58 -5.58
CA PHE A 73 -5.96 -1.72 -6.59
C PHE A 73 -6.26 -2.47 -7.89
N LYS A 74 -5.34 -3.32 -8.36
CA LYS A 74 -5.56 -4.20 -9.52
C LYS A 74 -6.71 -5.17 -9.30
N LEU A 75 -6.84 -5.72 -8.09
CA LEU A 75 -7.94 -6.61 -7.72
C LEU A 75 -9.29 -5.87 -7.70
N LEU A 76 -9.31 -4.62 -7.20
CA LEU A 76 -10.51 -3.77 -7.29
C LEU A 76 -10.87 -3.46 -8.74
N LEU A 77 -9.89 -3.16 -9.60
CA LEU A 77 -10.12 -2.95 -11.03
C LEU A 77 -10.57 -4.21 -11.77
N SER A 78 -10.04 -5.39 -11.41
CA SER A 78 -10.43 -6.65 -12.04
C SER A 78 -11.85 -7.09 -11.68
N LEU A 79 -12.46 -6.54 -10.62
CA LEU A 79 -13.86 -6.76 -10.26
C LEU A 79 -14.84 -5.92 -11.10
N ILE A 80 -14.38 -4.84 -11.74
CA ILE A 80 -15.20 -3.98 -12.61
C ILE A 80 -15.85 -4.75 -13.79
N PRO A 81 -15.14 -5.64 -14.53
CA PRO A 81 -15.77 -6.41 -15.61
C PRO A 81 -16.77 -7.47 -15.13
N PHE A 82 -16.77 -7.87 -13.86
CA PHE A 82 -17.81 -8.76 -13.30
C PHE A 82 -19.08 -8.03 -12.85
N VAL A 83 -19.03 -6.70 -12.91
CA VAL A 83 -20.10 -5.79 -12.52
C VAL A 83 -20.95 -5.34 -13.73
N TYR A 84 -20.39 -5.41 -14.95
CA TYR A 84 -21.10 -5.20 -16.23
C TYR A 84 -21.74 -6.48 -16.74
#